data_AF-A0A3M1EQ26-F1
#
_entry.id   AF-A0A3M1EQ26-F1
#
_cell.length_a   1.000
_cell.length_b   1.000
_cell.length_c   1.000
_cell.angle_alpha   90.00
_cell.angle_beta   90.00
_cell.angle_gamma   90.00
#
_symmetry.space_group_name_H-M   'P 1'
#
loop_
_entity.id
_entity.type
_entity.pdbx_description
1 polymer ?
#
loop_
_entity_poly.entity_id
_entity_poly.type
_entity_poly.pdbx_seq_one_letter_code
_entity_poly.pdbx_strand_id
1 'polypeptide(L)'
;MNTHHRRVDPESVLRLLRQLAPRERLRVIAQVLPELEQELSPPPTSTDFWQGYELSALAEQQGVRPVSDFKALLGGWPEHESVDEFLSAIRQWRQQHLAEV
;
A
#
# COMPACT_ATOMS: atom_id res chain seq x y z
N MET A 1 -3.56 29.85 -5.00
CA MET A 1 -2.13 29.60 -4.71
C MET A 1 -1.98 28.10 -4.51
N ASN A 2 -1.66 27.37 -5.57
CA ASN A 2 -1.55 25.90 -5.53
C ASN A 2 -0.09 25.53 -5.77
N THR A 3 0.61 25.12 -4.72
CA THR A 3 1.96 24.57 -4.83
C THR A 3 1.87 23.14 -5.31
N HIS A 4 2.21 22.90 -6.58
CA HIS A 4 2.43 21.56 -7.10
C HIS A 4 3.67 20.96 -6.38
N HIS A 5 3.44 20.03 -5.47
CA HIS A 5 4.50 19.22 -4.88
C HIS A 5 5.02 18.27 -5.95
N ARG A 6 5.99 18.74 -6.75
CA ARG A 6 6.69 17.93 -7.75
C ARG A 6 7.42 16.82 -7.00
N ARG A 7 6.87 15.61 -7.00
CA ARG A 7 7.56 14.43 -6.46
C ARG A 7 8.87 14.27 -7.23
N VAL A 8 9.98 14.51 -6.55
CA VAL A 8 11.31 14.25 -7.07
C VAL A 8 11.58 12.76 -6.84
N ASP A 9 11.96 12.06 -7.90
CA ASP A 9 12.31 10.64 -7.85
C ASP A 9 13.63 10.43 -7.08
N PRO A 10 13.70 9.50 -6.09
CA PRO A 10 14.90 9.26 -5.29
C PRO A 10 16.14 8.91 -6.12
N GLU A 11 15.98 8.12 -7.19
CA GLU A 11 17.12 7.71 -8.00
C GLU A 11 17.72 8.91 -8.77
N SER A 12 16.86 9.84 -9.19
CA SER A 12 17.28 11.10 -9.78
C SER A 12 18.12 11.95 -8.82
N VAL A 13 17.77 12.00 -7.53
CA VAL A 13 18.55 12.70 -6.49
C VAL A 13 19.88 11.99 -6.25
N LEU A 14 19.88 10.67 -6.11
CA LEU A 14 21.10 9.88 -5.91
C LEU A 14 22.07 10.05 -7.07
N ARG A 15 21.56 10.08 -8.31
CA ARG A 15 22.36 10.35 -9.50
C ARG A 15 23.03 11.72 -9.44
N LEU A 16 22.32 12.77 -8.99
CA LEU A 16 22.90 14.11 -8.83
C LEU A 16 23.95 14.15 -7.71
N LEU A 17 23.70 13.50 -6.56
CA LEU A 17 24.68 13.41 -5.47
C LEU A 17 25.96 12.68 -5.88
N ARG A 18 25.86 11.67 -6.75
CA ARG A 18 27.02 10.95 -7.29
C ARG A 18 27.89 11.82 -8.20
N GLN A 19 27.35 12.87 -8.82
CA GLN A 19 28.09 13.80 -9.70
C GLN A 19 28.91 14.85 -8.91
N LEU A 20 28.60 15.07 -7.63
CA LEU A 20 29.35 16.00 -6.78
C LEU A 20 30.72 15.46 -6.38
N ALA A 21 31.68 16.37 -6.13
CA ALA A 21 32.95 16.01 -5.53
C ALA A 21 32.72 15.37 -4.14
N PRO A 22 33.60 14.45 -3.67
CA PRO A 22 33.35 13.71 -2.42
C PRO A 22 33.07 14.60 -1.21
N ARG A 23 33.77 15.73 -1.08
CA ARG A 23 33.58 16.68 0.02
C ARG A 23 32.24 17.42 -0.03
N GLU A 24 31.77 17.75 -1.23
CA GLU A 24 30.50 18.45 -1.44
C GLU A 24 29.33 17.52 -1.17
N ARG A 25 29.44 16.26 -1.60
CA ARG A 25 28.46 15.21 -1.28
C ARG A 25 28.30 15.05 0.23
N LEU A 26 29.40 14.97 0.97
CA LEU A 26 29.36 14.86 2.44
C LEU A 26 28.73 16.08 3.09
N ARG A 27 29.00 17.29 2.58
CA ARG A 27 28.38 18.52 3.09
C ARG A 27 26.86 18.52 2.87
N VAL A 28 26.40 18.13 1.69
CA VAL A 28 24.95 18.03 1.40
C VAL A 28 24.28 16.99 2.28
N ILE A 29 24.89 15.81 2.42
CA ILE A 29 24.37 14.76 3.32
C ILE A 29 24.29 15.28 4.75
N ALA A 30 25.34 15.90 5.27
CA ALA A 30 25.36 16.41 6.65
C ALA A 30 24.32 17.51 6.91
N GLN A 31 23.93 18.29 5.89
CA GLN A 31 22.90 19.32 6.01
C GLN A 31 21.49 18.74 6.08
N VAL A 32 21.22 17.67 5.32
CA VAL A 32 19.87 17.09 5.18
C VAL A 32 19.63 15.96 6.19
N LEU A 33 20.69 15.34 6.70
CA LEU A 33 20.61 14.21 7.64
C LEU A 33 19.72 14.50 8.87
N PRO A 34 19.78 15.67 9.54
CA PRO A 34 18.96 15.92 10.73
C PRO A 34 17.45 15.96 10.45
N GLU A 35 17.04 16.38 9.25
CA GLU A 35 15.63 16.37 8.82
C GLU A 35 15.18 14.94 8.53
N LEU A 36 16.03 14.17 7.83
CA LEU A 36 15.77 12.76 7.54
C LEU A 36 15.71 11.92 8.81
N GLU A 37 16.56 12.17 9.80
CA GLU A 37 16.53 11.48 11.09
C GLU A 37 15.22 11.75 11.86
N GLN A 38 14.62 12.93 11.69
CA GLN A 38 13.32 13.26 12.28
C GLN A 38 12.16 12.60 11.53
N GLU A 39 12.20 12.54 10.19
CA GLU A 39 11.18 11.87 9.39
C GLU A 39 11.24 10.34 9.52
N LEU A 40 12.45 9.78 9.61
CA LEU A 40 12.73 8.35 9.78
C LEU A 40 12.75 7.93 11.25
N SER A 41 12.44 8.84 12.17
CA SER A 41 12.37 8.55 13.59
C SER A 41 11.49 7.30 13.75
N PRO A 42 12.00 6.24 14.41
CA PRO A 42 11.32 4.96 14.41
C PRO A 42 9.90 5.20 14.90
N PRO A 43 8.87 4.67 14.20
CA PRO A 43 7.51 4.75 14.72
C PRO A 43 7.59 4.21 16.15
N PRO A 44 6.89 4.84 17.12
CA PRO A 44 6.94 4.39 18.49
C PRO A 44 6.72 2.88 18.47
N THR A 45 7.75 2.11 18.85
CA THR A 45 7.66 0.67 18.97
C THR A 45 6.66 0.45 20.08
N SER A 46 5.38 0.33 19.73
CA SER A 46 4.38 -0.04 20.71
C SER A 46 4.78 -1.43 21.17
N THR A 47 5.21 -1.50 22.42
CA THR A 47 5.50 -2.78 23.07
C THR A 47 4.30 -3.70 22.95
N ASP A 48 3.09 -3.11 22.91
CA ASP A 48 1.79 -3.74 22.70
C ASP A 48 1.69 -4.55 21.40
N PHE A 49 2.33 -4.13 20.30
CA PHE A 49 2.29 -4.91 19.05
C PHE A 49 3.01 -6.26 19.20
N TRP A 50 4.08 -6.29 20.02
CA TRP A 50 4.89 -7.48 20.27
C TRP A 50 4.43 -8.26 21.51
N GLN A 51 3.47 -7.74 22.27
CA GLN A 51 2.79 -8.52 23.27
C GLN A 51 1.92 -9.55 22.54
N GLY A 52 2.26 -10.83 22.70
CA GLY A 52 1.48 -11.91 22.11
C GLY A 52 0.04 -11.85 22.62
N TYR A 53 -0.92 -11.68 21.71
CA TYR A 53 -2.33 -11.89 22.01
C TYR A 53 -2.69 -13.34 21.75
N GLU A 54 -3.47 -13.92 22.66
CA GLU A 54 -4.16 -15.17 22.39
C GLU A 54 -5.09 -14.97 21.18
N LEU A 55 -5.04 -15.88 20.20
CA LEU A 55 -5.79 -15.74 18.94
C LEU A 55 -7.30 -15.59 19.18
N SER A 56 -7.83 -16.26 20.22
CA SER A 56 -9.22 -16.14 20.65
C SER A 56 -9.57 -14.73 21.14
N ALA A 57 -8.70 -14.11 21.95
CA ALA A 57 -8.89 -12.76 22.45
C ALA A 57 -8.86 -11.73 21.31
N LEU A 58 -7.98 -11.93 20.32
CA LEU A 58 -7.92 -11.09 19.13
C LEU A 58 -9.20 -11.22 18.27
N ALA A 59 -9.67 -12.45 18.07
CA ALA A 59 -10.90 -12.72 17.33
C ALA A 59 -12.12 -12.05 18.01
N GLU A 60 -12.24 -12.18 19.34
CA GLU A 60 -13.29 -11.51 20.12
C GLU A 60 -13.22 -9.98 20.01
N GLN A 61 -12.03 -9.39 20.15
CA GLN A 61 -11.83 -7.94 20.02
C GLN A 61 -12.22 -7.42 18.63
N GLN A 62 -11.95 -8.19 17.58
CA GLN A 62 -12.28 -7.83 16.20
C GLN A 62 -13.72 -8.20 15.82
N GLY A 63 -14.49 -8.82 16.73
CA GLY A 63 -15.84 -9.29 16.46
C GLY A 63 -15.89 -10.45 15.46
N VAL A 64 -14.77 -11.12 15.22
CA VAL A 64 -14.66 -12.26 14.31
C VAL A 64 -14.86 -13.54 15.12
N ARG A 65 -15.64 -14.47 14.57
CA ARG A 65 -15.83 -15.80 15.19
C ARG A 65 -15.26 -16.87 14.28
N PRO A 66 -14.74 -17.98 14.83
CA PRO A 66 -14.37 -19.15 14.04
C PRO A 66 -15.57 -19.59 13.18
N VAL A 67 -15.34 -19.73 11.88
CA VAL A 67 -16.37 -20.18 10.94
C VAL A 67 -16.55 -21.69 11.11
N SER A 68 -17.75 -22.12 11.52
CA SER A 68 -18.07 -23.53 11.76
C SER A 68 -18.61 -24.26 10.51
N ASP A 69 -19.04 -23.52 9.49
CA ASP A 69 -19.50 -24.07 8.21
C ASP A 69 -18.58 -23.60 7.08
N PHE A 70 -17.88 -24.55 6.47
CA PHE A 70 -17.00 -24.28 5.34
C PHE A 70 -17.72 -23.60 4.17
N LYS A 71 -19.02 -23.88 3.96
CA LYS A 71 -19.78 -23.25 2.87
C LYS A 71 -19.90 -21.74 3.04
N ALA A 72 -19.88 -21.23 4.27
CA ALA A 72 -19.90 -19.80 4.55
C ALA A 72 -18.64 -19.06 4.05
N LEU A 73 -17.52 -19.78 3.89
CA LEU A 73 -16.27 -19.23 3.34
C LEU A 73 -16.27 -19.17 1.81
N LEU A 74 -17.08 -20.00 1.16
CA LEU A 74 -17.02 -20.14 -0.30
C LEU A 74 -17.55 -18.91 -1.02
N GLY A 75 -18.41 -18.10 -0.37
CA GLY A 75 -19.05 -16.95 -0.99
C GLY A 75 -19.99 -17.37 -2.13
N GLY A 76 -21.17 -16.76 -2.19
CA GLY A 76 -22.11 -16.95 -3.29
C GLY A 76 -21.99 -15.85 -4.33
N TRP A 77 -22.55 -16.08 -5.51
CA TRP A 77 -22.97 -14.96 -6.36
C TRP A 77 -24.11 -14.22 -5.65
N PRO A 78 -24.13 -12.87 -5.64
CA PRO A 78 -25.21 -12.13 -5.00
C PRO A 78 -26.57 -12.54 -5.57
N GLU A 79 -27.54 -12.86 -4.70
CA GLU A 79 -28.83 -13.43 -5.13
C GLU A 79 -29.63 -12.51 -6.07
N HIS A 80 -29.36 -11.21 -5.99
CA HIS A 80 -30.03 -10.18 -6.78
C HIS A 80 -29.27 -9.78 -8.05
N GLU A 81 -28.09 -10.35 -8.29
CA GLU A 81 -27.27 -10.05 -9.45
C GLU A 81 -27.31 -11.20 -10.45
N SER A 82 -27.43 -10.87 -11.74
CA SER A 82 -27.40 -11.87 -12.81
C SER A 82 -25.96 -12.18 -13.22
N VAL A 83 -25.56 -13.45 -13.12
CA VAL A 83 -24.27 -13.94 -13.65
C VAL A 83 -24.18 -13.67 -15.15
N ASP A 84 -25.28 -13.85 -15.89
CA ASP A 84 -25.31 -13.70 -17.35
C ASP A 84 -25.09 -12.26 -17.80
N GLU A 85 -25.62 -11.29 -17.05
CA GLU A 85 -25.40 -9.86 -17.31
C GLU A 85 -23.92 -9.49 -17.09
N PHE A 86 -23.32 -9.97 -16.00
CA PHE A 86 -21.89 -9.78 -15.73
C PHE A 86 -20.99 -10.36 -16.83
N LEU A 87 -21.25 -11.62 -17.25
CA LEU A 87 -20.49 -12.25 -18.33
C LEU A 87 -20.68 -11.53 -19.68
N SER A 88 -21.85 -10.94 -19.90
CA SER A 88 -22.13 -10.15 -21.10
C SER A 88 -21.39 -8.82 -21.09
N ALA A 89 -21.35 -8.13 -19.93
CA ALA A 89 -20.56 -6.92 -19.76
C ALA A 89 -19.05 -7.16 -20.02
N ILE A 90 -18.49 -8.24 -19.48
CA ILE A 90 -17.08 -8.62 -19.75
C ILE A 90 -16.83 -8.84 -21.25
N ARG A 91 -17.73 -9.56 -21.93
CA ARG A 91 -17.59 -9.84 -23.37
C ARG A 91 -17.62 -8.55 -24.18
N GLN A 92 -18.54 -7.64 -23.86
CA GLN A 92 -18.64 -6.35 -24.52
C GLN A 92 -17.37 -5.52 -24.35
N TRP A 93 -16.84 -5.42 -23.13
CA TRP A 93 -15.60 -4.65 -22.88
C TRP A 93 -14.40 -5.22 -23.63
N ARG A 94 -14.27 -6.55 -23.70
CA ARG A 94 -13.20 -7.19 -24.47
C ARG A 94 -13.31 -6.89 -25.96
N GLN A 95 -14.52 -6.85 -26.51
CA GLN A 95 -14.75 -6.51 -27.91
C GLN A 95 -14.45 -5.04 -28.20
N GLN A 96 -14.82 -4.13 -27.30
CA GLN A 96 -14.50 -2.70 -27.40
C GLN A 96 -12.99 -2.47 -27.38
N HIS A 97 -12.27 -3.08 -26.43
CA HIS A 97 -10.81 -2.94 -26.33
C HIS A 97 -10.06 -3.56 -27.53
N LEU A 98 -10.63 -4.55 -28.21
CA LEU A 98 -10.07 -5.12 -29.44
C LEU A 98 -10.39 -4.29 -30.68
N ALA A 99 -11.45 -3.47 -30.65
CA ALA A 99 -11.83 -2.58 -31.75
C ALA A 99 -11.07 -1.23 -31.71
N GLU A 100 -10.41 -0.91 -30.60
CA GLU A 100 -9.59 0.29 -30.40
C GLU A 100 -8.08 0.08 -30.67
N VAL A 101 -7.69 -1.12 -31.12
CA VAL A 101 -6.30 -1.48 -31.55
C VAL A 101 -6.25 -1.63 -33.06
#